data_AF-A0A1S8WLX1-F1
#
_entry.id   AF-A0A1S8WLX1-F1
#
_cell.length_a   1.000
_cell.length_b   1.000
_cell.length_c   1.000
_cell.angle_alpha   90.00
_cell.angle_beta   90.00
_cell.angle_gamma   90.00
#
_symmetry.space_group_name_H-M   'P 1'
#
loop_
_entity.id
_entity.type
_entity.pdbx_description
1 polymer ?
#
loop_
_entity_poly.entity_id
_entity_poly.type
_entity_poly.pdbx_seq_one_letter_code
_entity_poly.pdbx_strand_id
1 'polypeptide(L)' 'MMFDTGASGIILPGDIHMAMNEILGIKKQMNRAYVFDCETLSSLPPVEFQVQGKSFKIMPKQYTKQ' A
#
# COMPACT_ATOMS: atom_id res chain seq x y z
N MET A 1 -7.25 4.53 13.47
CA MET A 1 -6.96 5.09 12.13
C MET A 1 -7.04 6.60 12.23
N MET A 2 -6.09 7.30 11.61
CA MET A 2 -6.07 8.76 11.54
C MET A 2 -6.03 9.17 10.06
N PHE A 3 -6.82 10.18 9.69
CA PHE A 3 -6.77 10.79 8.36
C PHE A 3 -5.87 12.02 8.46
N ASP A 4 -4.63 11.88 8.03
CA ASP A 4 -3.58 12.88 8.22
C ASP A 4 -3.16 13.45 6.86
N THR A 5 -3.54 14.71 6.59
CA THR A 5 -3.16 15.41 5.36
C THR A 5 -1.67 15.77 5.30
N GLY A 6 -0.95 15.71 6.42
CA GLY A 6 0.50 15.90 6.48
C GLY A 6 1.31 14.64 6.15
N ALA A 7 0.66 13.48 6.06
CA ALA A 7 1.32 12.23 5.68
C ALA A 7 1.44 12.10 4.15
N SER A 8 2.59 11.62 3.68
CA SER A 8 2.86 11.38 2.25
C SER A 8 2.51 9.96 1.78
N GLY A 9 1.95 9.13 2.67
CA GLY A 9 1.62 7.73 2.38
C GLY A 9 0.76 7.09 3.46
N ILE A 10 0.43 5.81 3.26
CA ILE A 10 -0.36 5.02 4.21
C ILE A 10 0.59 4.29 5.15
N ILE A 11 0.47 4.58 6.45
CA ILE A 11 1.28 3.93 7.49
C ILE A 11 0.44 2.85 8.15
N LEU A 12 0.96 1.63 8.17
CA LEU A 12 0.34 0.46 8.78
C LEU A 12 1.20 -0.08 9.94
N PRO A 13 0.60 -0.82 10.89
CA PRO A 13 1.37 -1.63 11.84
C PRO A 13 2.39 -2.52 11.13
N GLY A 14 3.55 -2.75 11.76
CA GLY A 14 4.71 -3.34 11.09
C GLY A 14 4.46 -4.75 10.54
N ASP A 15 3.70 -5.58 11.26
CA ASP A 15 3.28 -6.91 10.85
C ASP A 15 2.38 -6.89 9.60
N ILE A 16 1.35 -6.02 9.61
CA ILE A 16 0.44 -5.84 8.47
C ILE A 16 1.20 -5.28 7.26
N HIS A 17 2.05 -4.29 7.48
CA HIS A 17 2.90 -3.69 6.45
C HIS A 17 3.80 -4.73 5.76
N MET A 18 4.44 -5.60 6.54
CA MET A 18 5.31 -6.65 6.01
C MET A 18 4.51 -7.69 5.22
N ALA A 19 3.39 -8.18 5.76
CA ALA A 19 2.54 -9.15 5.08
C ALA A 19 1.96 -8.61 3.77
N MET A 20 1.53 -7.35 3.75
CA MET A 20 1.04 -6.70 2.53
C MET A 20 2.14 -6.58 1.47
N ASN A 21 3.36 -6.17 1.86
CA ASN A 21 4.45 -6.06 0.90
C ASN A 21 4.81 -7.41 0.28
N GLU A 22 4.79 -8.50 1.06
CA GLU A 22 5.03 -9.85 0.56
C GLU A 22 3.99 -10.25 -0.50
N ILE A 23 2.70 -10.04 -0.21
CA ILE A 23 1.59 -10.35 -1.13
C ILE A 23 1.68 -9.51 -2.42
N LEU A 24 2.05 -8.23 -2.29
CA LEU A 24 2.13 -7.29 -3.41
C LEU A 24 3.46 -7.38 -4.18
N GLY A 25 4.39 -8.27 -3.78
CA GLY A 25 5.70 -8.38 -4.41
C GLY A 25 6.60 -7.14 -4.21
N ILE A 26 6.33 -6.35 -3.18
CA ILE A 26 7.05 -5.12 -2.86
C ILE A 26 8.34 -5.47 -2.11
N LYS A 27 9.47 -4.94 -2.60
CA LYS A 27 10.80 -5.17 -2.04
C LYS A 27 11.32 -3.93 -1.33
N LYS A 28 11.97 -4.13 -0.19
CA LYS A 28 12.68 -3.08 0.53
C LYS A 28 14.10 -2.93 -0.03
N GLN A 29 14.45 -1.73 -0.49
CA GLN A 29 15.80 -1.37 -0.90
C GLN A 29 16.66 -0.93 0.30
N MET A 30 17.98 -0.87 0.11
CA MET A 30 18.94 -0.46 1.15
C MET A 30 18.69 0.96 1.69
N ASN A 31 18.18 1.86 0.85
CA ASN A 31 17.75 3.21 1.23
C ASN A 31 16.40 3.24 1.98
N ARG A 32 15.86 2.08 2.37
CA ARG A 32 14.55 1.88 3.01
C ARG A 32 13.35 2.23 2.13
N ALA A 33 13.54 2.44 0.83
CA ALA A 33 12.44 2.58 -0.12
C ALA A 33 11.75 1.22 -0.33
N TYR A 34 10.43 1.25 -0.47
CA TYR A 34 9.64 0.10 -0.89
C TYR A 34 9.33 0.26 -2.37
N VAL A 35 9.77 -0.70 -3.17
CA VAL A 35 9.65 -0.66 -4.63
C VAL A 35 8.94 -1.91 -5.14
N PHE A 36 8.24 -1.77 -6.26
CA PHE A 36 7.59 -2.86 -6.97
C PHE A 36 7.97 -2.77 -8.46
N ASP A 37 7.71 -3.84 -9.19
CA ASP A 37 7.90 -3.84 -10.64
C ASP A 37 6.73 -3.11 -11.32
N CYS A 38 7.01 -2.02 -12.04
CA CYS A 38 5.98 -1.26 -12.73
C CYS A 38 5.20 -2.09 -13.77
N GLU A 39 5.82 -3.15 -14.32
CA GLU A 39 5.16 -4.07 -15.25
C GLU A 39 4.02 -4.85 -14.58
N THR A 40 4.08 -5.06 -13.26
CA THR A 40 3.03 -5.75 -12.50
C THR A 40 1.91 -4.83 -12.04
N LEU A 41 1.95 -3.51 -12.34
CA LEU A 41 0.95 -2.55 -11.85
C LEU A 41 -0.49 -2.94 -12.21
N SER A 42 -0.70 -3.51 -13.39
CA SER A 42 -2.01 -3.94 -13.89
C SER A 42 -2.54 -5.20 -13.21
N SER A 43 -1.66 -6.02 -12.60
CA SER A 43 -2.02 -7.27 -11.91
C SER A 43 -2.14 -7.10 -10.39
N LEU A 44 -1.69 -5.97 -9.84
CA LEU A 44 -1.82 -5.71 -8.41
C LEU A 44 -3.30 -5.61 -7.99
N PRO A 45 -3.68 -6.18 -6.83
CA PRO A 45 -5.06 -6.16 -6.36
C PRO A 45 -5.46 -4.77 -5.81
N PRO A 46 -6.75 -4.43 -5.78
CA PRO A 46 -7.22 -3.31 -4.97
C PRO A 46 -7.01 -3.60 -3.47
N VAL A 47 -6.78 -2.54 -2.68
CA VAL A 47 -6.73 -2.62 -1.21
C VAL A 47 -8.03 -2.05 -0.66
N GLU A 48 -8.65 -2.76 0.28
CA GLU A 48 -9.92 -2.37 0.90
C GLU A 48 -9.75 -2.04 2.38
N PHE A 49 -10.26 -0.87 2.77
CA PHE A 49 -10.33 -0.42 4.16
C PHE A 49 -11.78 -0.46 4.63
N GLN A 50 -12.03 -1.13 5.75
CA GLN A 50 -13.33 -1.08 6.43
C GLN A 50 -13.32 0.06 7.46
N VAL A 51 -14.13 1.08 7.23
CA VAL A 51 -14.26 2.25 8.12
C VAL A 51 -15.73 2.40 8.49
N GLN A 52 -16.05 2.20 9.77
CA GLN A 52 -17.42 2.27 10.30
C GLN A 52 -18.43 1.40 9.50
N GLY A 53 -18.02 0.17 9.15
CA GLY A 53 -18.86 -0.77 8.39
C GLY A 53 -19.03 -0.43 6.90
N LYS A 54 -18.37 0.61 6.40
CA LYS A 54 -18.30 0.95 4.98
C LYS A 54 -16.96 0.57 4.39
N SER A 55 -17.00 0.10 3.15
CA SER A 55 -15.83 -0.34 2.43
C SER A 55 -15.28 0.76 1.51
N PHE A 56 -14.00 1.09 1.68
CA PHE A 56 -13.27 2.04 0.87
C PHE A 56 -12.17 1.31 0.11
N LYS A 57 -12.31 1.22 -1.21
CA LYS A 57 -11.34 0.55 -2.07
C LYS A 57 -10.41 1.58 -2.70
N ILE A 58 -9.12 1.29 -2.69
CA ILE A 58 -8.09 2.03 -3.44
C ILE A 58 -7.44 1.10 -4.46
N MET A 59 -7.30 1.61 -5.67
CA MET A 59 -6.76 0.89 -6.82
C MET A 59 -5.22 0.98 -6.84
N PRO A 60 -4.52 0.08 -7.56
CA PRO A 60 -3.05 0.09 -7.65
C PRO A 60 -2.42 1.45 -7.92
N LYS A 61 -2.99 2.21 -8.87
CA LYS A 61 -2.50 3.56 -9.21
C LYS A 61 -2.62 4.59 -8.07
N GLN A 62 -3.41 4.31 -7.04
CA GLN A 62 -3.64 5.22 -5.91
C GLN A 62 -2.73 4.94 -4.71
N TYR A 63 -2.26 3.70 -4.55
CA TYR A 63 -1.33 3.34 -3.48
C TYR A 63 0.11 3.12 -3.96
N THR A 64 0.37 3.24 -5.26
CA THR A 64 1.71 3.21 -5.86
C THR A 64 2.09 4.57 -6.43
N LYS A 65 3.39 4.82 -6.58
CA LYS A 65 3.94 6.03 -7.21
C LYS A 65 5.00 5.62 -8.24
N GLN A 66 4.99 6.30 -9.40
CA GLN A 66 6.03 6.23 -10.43
C GLN A 66 6.98 7.42 -10.29
#